data_AF-A0A7T7RFR5-F1
#
_entry.id   AF-A0A7T7RFR5-F1
#
_cell.length_a   1.000
_cell.length_b   1.000
_cell.length_c   1.000
_cell.angle_alpha   90.00
_cell.angle_beta   90.00
_cell.angle_gamma   90.00
#
_symmetry.space_group_name_H-M   'P 1'
#
loop_
_entity.id
_entity.type
_entity.pdbx_description
1 polymer ?
#
loop_
_entity_poly.entity_id
_entity_poly.type
_entity_poly.pdbx_seq_one_letter_code
_entity_poly.pdbx_strand_id
1 'polypeptide(L)'
;MSSLKDLIRAADDIKSQDDVELPEWAPGVKFRVRGLPSGDWEAYQNKLNKMRFEQGSNGAEMTIKSNKAWVVAKALYDQETDALVFPDVTEGVSILSKKSAGIVNGLFNLCKFLSDDDKDFAAKVRDAEGNSADGQS
;
A
#
# COMPACT_ATOMS: atom_id res chain seq x y z
N MET A 1 0.83 -31.80 11.94
CA MET A 1 0.82 -30.56 12.76
C MET A 1 1.76 -29.59 12.08
N SER A 2 1.24 -28.48 11.55
CA SER A 2 2.06 -27.41 10.97
C SER A 2 2.88 -26.76 12.08
N SER A 3 4.17 -26.48 11.85
CA SER A 3 4.98 -25.83 12.87
C SER A 3 4.51 -24.39 13.09
N LEU A 4 4.77 -23.81 14.27
CA LEU A 4 4.50 -22.39 14.53
C LEU A 4 5.11 -21.47 13.46
N LYS A 5 6.28 -21.87 12.92
CA LYS A 5 6.95 -21.17 11.82
C LYS A 5 6.16 -21.22 10.50
N ASP A 6 5.46 -22.32 10.22
CA ASP A 6 4.64 -22.45 9.02
C ASP A 6 3.34 -21.66 9.15
N LEU A 7 2.78 -21.58 10.37
CA LEU A 7 1.63 -20.72 10.66
C LEU A 7 1.98 -19.23 10.51
N ILE A 8 3.15 -18.80 10.99
CA ILE A 8 3.63 -17.41 10.82
C ILE A 8 3.92 -17.10 9.34
N ARG A 9 4.49 -18.03 8.58
CA ARG A 9 4.71 -17.84 7.14
C ARG A 9 3.40 -17.75 6.35
N ALA A 10 2.35 -18.43 6.80
CA ALA A 10 1.04 -18.44 6.17
C ALA A 10 0.14 -17.28 6.62
N ALA A 11 0.49 -16.59 7.71
CA ALA A 11 -0.20 -15.39 8.15
C ALA A 11 0.08 -14.26 7.17
N ASP A 12 -0.97 -13.75 6.53
CA ASP A 12 -0.90 -12.52 5.74
C ASP A 12 -1.27 -11.36 6.66
N ASP A 13 -0.26 -10.74 7.25
CA ASP A 13 -0.43 -9.60 8.16
C ASP A 13 -0.85 -8.32 7.39
N ILE A 14 -0.93 -8.38 6.07
CA ILE A 14 -1.25 -7.23 5.22
C ILE A 14 -2.75 -7.04 5.15
N LYS A 15 -3.22 -5.93 5.69
CA LYS A 15 -4.64 -5.54 5.60
C LYS A 15 -4.99 -5.18 4.16
N SER A 16 -6.22 -5.50 3.76
CA SER A 16 -6.80 -5.10 2.49
C SER A 16 -8.14 -4.41 2.68
N GLN A 17 -8.51 -3.60 1.69
CA GLN A 17 -9.85 -3.09 1.51
C GLN A 17 -10.37 -3.52 0.14
N ASP A 18 -11.51 -4.20 0.16
CA ASP A 18 -12.24 -4.66 -1.02
C ASP A 18 -13.31 -3.62 -1.40
N ASP A 19 -13.95 -3.86 -2.54
CA ASP A 19 -15.03 -3.06 -3.13
C ASP A 19 -14.65 -1.59 -3.36
N VAL A 20 -13.37 -1.33 -3.65
CA VAL A 20 -12.91 0.00 -4.03
C VAL A 20 -13.33 0.26 -5.47
N GLU A 21 -14.26 1.20 -5.66
CA GLU A 21 -14.75 1.57 -6.99
C GLU A 21 -14.05 2.84 -7.49
N LEU A 22 -13.56 2.78 -8.73
CA LEU A 22 -12.92 3.90 -9.43
C LEU A 22 -13.64 4.14 -10.75
N PRO A 23 -14.86 4.70 -10.73
CA PRO A 23 -15.71 4.82 -11.90
C PRO A 23 -15.06 5.67 -13.01
N GLU A 24 -14.17 6.60 -12.68
CA GLU A 24 -13.43 7.41 -13.65
C GLU A 24 -12.37 6.60 -14.42
N TRP A 25 -11.96 5.43 -13.92
CA TRP A 25 -10.94 4.60 -14.55
C TRP A 25 -11.55 3.39 -15.22
N ALA A 26 -12.45 2.70 -14.53
CA ALA A 26 -13.14 1.52 -15.02
C ALA A 26 -14.51 1.39 -14.33
N PRO A 27 -15.58 1.94 -14.95
CA PRO A 27 -16.94 1.80 -14.42
C PRO A 27 -17.32 0.34 -14.21
N GLY A 28 -17.83 0.02 -13.03
CA GLY A 28 -18.30 -1.33 -12.68
C GLY A 28 -17.20 -2.34 -12.35
N VAL A 29 -15.93 -1.95 -12.39
CA VAL A 29 -14.82 -2.80 -11.94
C VAL A 29 -14.55 -2.54 -10.45
N LYS A 30 -14.39 -3.63 -9.71
CA LYS A 30 -14.05 -3.60 -8.29
C LYS A 30 -12.57 -3.86 -8.08
N PHE A 31 -11.94 -2.95 -7.34
CA PHE A 31 -10.54 -3.04 -6.98
C PHE A 31 -10.39 -3.46 -5.52
N ARG A 32 -9.32 -4.21 -5.25
CA ARG A 32 -8.81 -4.46 -3.90
C ARG A 32 -7.56 -3.61 -3.71
N VAL A 33 -7.53 -2.85 -2.62
CA VAL A 33 -6.33 -2.10 -2.21
C VAL A 33 -5.70 -2.81 -1.02
N ARG A 34 -4.40 -3.06 -1.06
CA ARG A 34 -3.66 -3.70 0.03
C ARG A 34 -2.72 -2.71 0.71
N GLY A 35 -2.40 -2.97 1.97
CA GLY A 35 -1.21 -2.38 2.60
C GLY A 35 0.06 -2.82 1.87
N LEU A 36 1.16 -2.10 2.10
CA LEU A 36 2.48 -2.54 1.69
C LEU A 36 3.15 -3.32 2.83
N PRO A 37 3.94 -4.37 2.52
CA PRO A 37 4.85 -4.95 3.48
C PRO A 37 5.82 -3.90 4.06
N SER A 38 6.24 -4.09 5.30
CA SER A 38 7.14 -3.15 6.00
C SER A 38 8.39 -2.78 5.20
N GLY A 39 9.03 -3.75 4.54
CA GLY A 39 10.23 -3.50 3.73
C GLY A 39 9.99 -2.62 2.50
N ASP A 40 8.83 -2.75 1.85
CA ASP A 40 8.45 -1.86 0.75
C ASP A 40 8.13 -0.46 1.26
N TRP A 41 7.62 -0.36 2.49
CA TRP A 41 7.32 0.91 3.12
C TRP A 41 8.57 1.68 3.55
N GLU A 42 9.54 0.98 4.15
CA GLU A 42 10.88 1.51 4.43
C GLU A 42 11.57 1.97 3.15
N ALA A 43 11.48 1.22 2.05
CA ALA A 43 12.06 1.61 0.77
C ALA A 43 11.49 2.93 0.26
N TYR A 44 10.18 3.13 0.38
CA TYR A 44 9.54 4.41 0.05
C TYR A 44 10.01 5.56 0.94
N GLN A 45 10.05 5.36 2.27
CA GLN A 45 10.48 6.37 3.23
C GLN A 45 11.96 6.76 3.02
N ASN A 46 12.84 5.77 2.80
CA ASN A 46 14.25 5.99 2.52
C ASN A 46 14.45 6.79 1.23
N LYS A 47 13.67 6.48 0.18
CA LYS A 47 13.69 7.23 -1.06
C LYS A 47 13.25 8.69 -0.83
N LEU A 48 12.15 8.91 -0.10
CA LEU A 48 11.68 10.25 0.28
C LEU A 48 12.72 11.06 1.06
N ASN A 49 13.35 10.45 2.07
CA ASN A 49 14.34 11.11 2.92
C ASN A 49 15.58 11.52 2.12
N LYS A 50 16.07 10.64 1.23
CA LYS A 50 17.19 10.96 0.35
C LYS A 50 16.88 12.15 -0.56
N MET A 51 15.67 12.23 -1.10
CA MET A 51 15.30 13.33 -2.00
C MET A 51 15.12 14.67 -1.27
N ARG A 52 14.60 14.66 -0.03
CA ARG A 52 14.53 15.87 0.81
C ARG A 52 15.92 16.48 1.06
N PHE A 53 16.95 15.64 1.07
CA PHE A 53 18.34 16.06 1.21
C PHE A 53 18.94 16.61 -0.10
N GLU A 54 18.47 16.13 -1.26
CA GLU A 54 19.09 16.40 -2.58
C GLU A 54 18.38 17.48 -3.42
N GLN A 55 17.08 17.76 -3.24
CA GLN A 55 16.32 18.68 -4.11
C GLN A 55 15.69 19.87 -3.35
N GLY A 56 15.94 21.09 -3.84
CA GLY A 56 15.17 22.29 -3.49
C GLY A 56 13.72 22.27 -4.04
N SER A 57 12.85 23.14 -3.50
CA SER A 57 11.37 23.06 -3.55
C SER A 57 10.68 22.70 -4.87
N ASN A 58 11.20 23.08 -6.04
CA ASN A 58 10.43 22.95 -7.30
C ASN A 58 10.53 21.57 -7.97
N GLY A 59 11.56 20.76 -7.70
CA GLY A 59 11.65 19.37 -8.19
C GLY A 59 10.88 18.36 -7.33
N ALA A 60 10.54 18.77 -6.11
CA ALA A 60 9.98 17.90 -5.08
C ALA A 60 8.55 17.45 -5.41
N GLU A 61 7.68 18.32 -5.96
CA GLU A 61 6.25 17.99 -6.13
C GLU A 61 5.98 16.91 -7.19
N MET A 62 6.59 17.02 -8.38
CA MET A 62 6.43 16.04 -9.46
C MET A 62 7.02 14.68 -9.06
N THR A 63 8.08 14.72 -8.26
CA THR A 63 8.74 13.54 -7.69
C THR A 63 7.91 12.90 -6.59
N ILE A 64 7.29 13.69 -5.69
CA ILE A 64 6.34 13.20 -4.68
C ILE A 64 5.14 12.51 -5.35
N LYS A 65 4.58 13.10 -6.41
CA LYS A 65 3.50 12.48 -7.19
C LYS A 65 3.92 11.12 -7.76
N SER A 66 5.13 11.05 -8.31
CA SER A 66 5.69 9.81 -8.87
C SER A 66 5.93 8.72 -7.82
N ASN A 67 6.32 9.08 -6.60
CA ASN A 67 6.52 8.11 -5.53
C ASN A 67 5.21 7.63 -4.91
N LYS A 68 4.19 8.49 -4.79
CA LYS A 68 2.84 8.05 -4.39
C LYS A 68 2.25 7.09 -5.43
N ALA A 69 2.47 7.37 -6.71
CA ALA A 69 2.08 6.46 -7.80
C ALA A 69 2.78 5.10 -7.69
N TRP A 70 4.04 5.05 -7.25
CA TRP A 70 4.76 3.78 -7.05
C TRP A 70 4.12 2.90 -5.99
N VAL A 71 3.68 3.51 -4.89
CA VAL A 71 2.95 2.82 -3.81
C VAL A 71 1.64 2.25 -4.33
N VAL A 72 0.85 3.10 -4.99
CA VAL A 72 -0.46 2.70 -5.55
C VAL A 72 -0.29 1.59 -6.58
N ALA A 73 0.74 1.65 -7.43
CA ALA A 73 1.00 0.64 -8.45
C ALA A 73 1.25 -0.75 -7.85
N LYS A 74 1.88 -0.83 -6.69
CA LYS A 74 2.17 -2.08 -5.97
C LYS A 74 1.00 -2.60 -5.12
N ALA A 75 0.06 -1.74 -4.79
CA ALA A 75 -0.99 -1.99 -3.81
C ALA A 75 -2.38 -2.18 -4.43
N LEU A 76 -2.54 -1.92 -5.73
CA LEU A 76 -3.83 -2.01 -6.42
C LEU A 76 -3.98 -3.34 -7.15
N TYR A 77 -5.02 -4.08 -6.78
CA TYR A 77 -5.36 -5.40 -7.32
C TYR A 77 -6.76 -5.36 -7.94
N ASP A 78 -6.95 -6.16 -8.97
CA ASP A 78 -8.28 -6.52 -9.46
C ASP A 78 -8.91 -7.49 -8.45
N GLN A 79 -10.10 -7.18 -7.94
CA GLN A 79 -10.71 -7.96 -6.87
C GLN A 79 -11.25 -9.32 -7.35
N GLU A 80 -11.66 -9.43 -8.61
CA GLU A 80 -12.23 -10.66 -9.16
C GLU A 80 -11.16 -11.72 -9.41
N THR A 81 -10.00 -11.28 -9.90
CA THR A 81 -8.89 -12.15 -10.30
C THR A 81 -7.77 -12.22 -9.27
N ASP A 82 -7.78 -11.33 -8.28
CA ASP A 82 -6.70 -11.11 -7.34
C ASP A 82 -5.35 -10.77 -8.00
N ALA A 83 -5.38 -10.35 -9.27
CA ALA A 83 -4.19 -9.99 -10.03
C ALA A 83 -3.78 -8.54 -9.72
N LEU A 84 -2.46 -8.29 -9.71
CA LEU A 84 -1.95 -6.93 -9.61
C LEU A 84 -2.33 -6.15 -10.87
N VAL A 85 -2.94 -4.97 -10.71
CA VAL A 85 -3.38 -4.13 -11.83
C VAL A 85 -2.20 -3.64 -12.66
N PHE A 86 -1.05 -3.42 -12.01
CA PHE A 86 0.19 -2.99 -12.67
C PHE A 86 1.33 -3.99 -12.38
N PRO A 87 1.44 -5.09 -13.15
CA PRO A 87 2.52 -6.08 -13.00
C PRO A 87 3.91 -5.46 -13.18
N ASP A 88 4.04 -4.48 -14.09
CA ASP A 88 5.20 -3.61 -14.18
C ASP A 88 4.95 -2.30 -13.42
N VAL A 89 5.67 -2.11 -12.32
CA VAL A 89 5.56 -0.93 -11.47
C VAL A 89 6.00 0.35 -12.20
N THR A 90 6.99 0.27 -13.09
CA THR A 90 7.44 1.43 -13.87
C THR A 90 6.36 1.89 -14.84
N GLU A 91 5.72 0.94 -15.51
CA GLU A 91 4.56 1.22 -16.37
C GLU A 91 3.41 1.81 -15.56
N GLY A 92 3.09 1.19 -14.41
CA GLY A 92 2.04 1.68 -13.51
C GLY A 92 2.27 3.12 -13.05
N VAL A 93 3.50 3.47 -12.65
CA VAL A 93 3.87 4.85 -12.30
C VAL A 93 3.65 5.80 -13.47
N SER A 94 4.08 5.41 -14.69
CA SER A 94 3.88 6.22 -15.90
C SER A 94 2.41 6.48 -16.18
N ILE A 95 1.55 5.46 -16.05
CA ILE A 95 0.10 5.58 -16.23
C ILE A 95 -0.51 6.47 -15.13
N LEU A 96 -0.25 6.17 -13.87
CA LEU A 96 -0.81 6.86 -12.71
C LEU A 96 -0.37 8.34 -12.62
N SER A 97 0.84 8.66 -13.08
CA SER A 97 1.34 10.04 -13.12
C SER A 97 0.47 10.96 -13.99
N LYS A 98 -0.24 10.40 -14.98
CA LYS A 98 -1.15 11.11 -15.90
C LYS A 98 -2.60 11.16 -15.39
N LYS A 99 -2.92 10.42 -14.32
CA LYS A 99 -4.27 10.40 -13.73
C LYS A 99 -4.48 11.56 -12.75
N SER A 100 -5.74 11.72 -12.35
CA SER A 100 -6.16 12.70 -11.35
C SER A 100 -5.35 12.54 -10.07
N ALA A 101 -4.73 13.63 -9.62
CA ALA A 101 -3.97 13.66 -8.38
C ALA A 101 -4.86 13.35 -7.17
N GLY A 102 -6.15 13.71 -7.22
CA GLY A 102 -7.11 13.40 -6.15
C GLY A 102 -7.29 11.91 -5.95
N ILE A 103 -7.50 11.16 -7.03
CA ILE A 103 -7.68 9.70 -6.98
C ILE A 103 -6.40 9.01 -6.51
N VAL A 104 -5.25 9.37 -7.09
CA VAL A 104 -3.96 8.77 -6.71
C VAL A 104 -3.61 9.07 -5.25
N ASN A 105 -3.89 10.29 -4.76
CA ASN A 105 -3.69 10.64 -3.36
C ASN A 105 -4.65 9.89 -2.42
N GLY A 106 -5.91 9.72 -2.83
CA GLY A 106 -6.89 8.95 -2.06
C GLY A 106 -6.46 7.49 -1.89
N LEU A 107 -6.08 6.85 -3.00
CA LEU A 107 -5.56 5.48 -2.99
C LEU A 107 -4.28 5.37 -2.17
N PHE A 108 -3.36 6.31 -2.30
CA PHE A 108 -2.14 6.35 -1.50
C PHE A 108 -2.44 6.43 0.01
N ASN A 109 -3.36 7.31 0.42
CA ASN A 109 -3.73 7.45 1.83
C ASN A 109 -4.38 6.17 2.36
N LEU A 110 -5.20 5.50 1.54
CA LEU A 110 -5.76 4.20 1.89
C LEU A 110 -4.67 3.14 2.08
N CYS A 111 -3.73 3.05 1.14
CA CYS A 111 -2.57 2.14 1.28
C CYS A 111 -1.79 2.42 2.57
N LYS A 112 -1.57 3.70 2.88
CA LYS A 112 -0.88 4.13 4.10
C LYS A 112 -1.60 3.68 5.37
N PHE A 113 -2.91 3.89 5.41
CA PHE A 113 -3.77 3.46 6.52
C PHE A 113 -3.72 1.94 6.72
N LEU A 114 -3.86 1.18 5.63
CA LEU A 114 -3.82 -0.29 5.66
C LEU A 114 -2.45 -0.85 6.06
N SER A 115 -1.38 -0.09 5.83
CA SER A 115 0.00 -0.46 6.23
C SER A 115 0.32 -0.10 7.69
N ASP A 116 -0.67 0.36 8.46
CA ASP A 116 -0.54 0.86 9.84
C ASP A 116 0.55 1.95 10.02
N ASP A 117 0.93 2.68 8.97
CA ASP A 117 1.98 3.72 9.05
C ASP A 117 1.57 4.97 9.83
N ASP A 118 0.28 5.08 10.19
CA ASP A 118 -0.23 6.12 11.10
C ASP A 118 -0.16 5.72 12.59
N LYS A 119 0.23 4.48 12.92
CA LYS A 119 0.30 4.01 14.32
C LYS A 119 1.72 4.04 14.86
N ASP A 120 1.85 4.54 16.10
CA ASP A 120 3.09 4.47 16.86
C ASP A 120 3.47 3.00 17.15
N PHE A 121 4.76 2.69 17.27
CA PHE A 121 5.28 1.31 17.38
C PHE A 121 4.61 0.54 18.53
N ALA A 122 4.36 1.21 19.67
CA ALA A 122 3.68 0.63 20.82
C ALA A 122 2.20 0.24 20.54
N ALA A 123 1.52 0.94 19.63
CA ALA A 123 0.15 0.60 19.23
C ALA A 123 0.14 -0.60 18.27
N LYS A 124 1.14 -0.72 17.39
CA LYS A 124 1.31 -1.89 16.50
C LYS A 124 1.54 -3.18 17.29
N VAL A 125 2.39 -3.13 18.31
CA VAL A 125 2.67 -4.28 19.19
C VAL A 125 1.42 -4.71 19.96
N ARG A 126 0.65 -3.76 20.49
CA ARG A 126 -0.60 -4.05 21.22
C ARG A 126 -1.69 -4.67 20.34
N ASP A 127 -1.84 -4.21 19.10
CA ASP A 127 -2.80 -4.79 18.16
C ASP A 127 -2.41 -6.23 17.77
N ALA A 128 -1.10 -6.51 17.63
CA ALA A 128 -0.60 -7.86 17.40
C ALA A 128 -0.83 -8.80 18.61
N GLU A 129 -0.65 -8.29 19.83
CA GLU A 129 -0.96 -9.02 21.07
C GLU A 129 -2.48 -9.24 21.24
N GLY A 130 -3.31 -8.27 20.84
CA GLY A 130 -4.78 -8.35 20.92
C GLY A 130 -5.42 -9.36 19.96
N ASN A 131 -4.88 -9.51 18.75
CA ASN A 131 -5.34 -10.52 17.78
C ASN A 131 -4.96 -11.97 18.15
N SER A 132 -4.13 -12.16 19.19
CA SER A 132 -3.74 -13.49 19.68
C SER A 132 -4.69 -14.03 20.76
N ALA A 133 -5.66 -13.24 21.25
CA ALA A 133 -6.45 -13.56 22.44
C ALA A 133 -7.79 -14.27 22.18
N ASP A 134 -8.33 -14.29 20.95
CA ASP A 134 -9.64 -14.89 20.64
C ASP A 134 -9.55 -16.27 19.96
N GLY A 135 -8.46 -17.01 20.20
CA GLY A 135 -8.18 -18.32 19.60
C GLY A 135 -8.27 -19.53 20.53
N GLN A 136 -9.02 -19.48 21.64
CA GLN A 136 -9.31 -20.67 22.45
C GLN A 136 -10.81 -20.97 22.46
N SER A 137 -11.21 -21.94 21.64
CA SER A 137 -12.37 -22.81 21.89
C SER A 137 -11.87 -24.25 21.94
#